data_AF-A0A966PBV8-F1
#
_entry.id   AF-A0A966PBV8-F1
#
_cell.length_a   1.000
_cell.length_b   1.000
_cell.length_c   1.000
_cell.angle_alpha   90.00
_cell.angle_beta   90.00
_cell.angle_gamma   90.00
#
_symmetry.space_group_name_H-M   'P 1'
#
loop_
_entity.id
_entity.type
_entity.pdbx_description
1 polymer ?
#
loop_
_entity_poly.entity_id
_entity_poly.type
_entity_poly.pdbx_seq_one_letter_code
_entity_poly.pdbx_strand_id
1 'polypeptide(L)'
;MESTHSMWDELFEQLQRASGLGRLSELQVAEIKPYLVRLGMVQPFDWMSWREPYPSVVDIATIDLRTAVMHVTRICRAERFSEGEFWYAVTCGVMEALCRRIRELVDGGRVPKIVE
;
A
#
# COMPACT_ATOMS: atom_id res chain seq x y z
N MET A 1 -16.96 15.42 6.27
CA MET A 1 -15.87 14.57 6.79
C MET A 1 -15.98 13.25 6.05
N GLU A 2 -15.00 12.91 5.21
CA GLU A 2 -15.06 11.68 4.41
C GLU A 2 -15.05 10.44 5.32
N SER A 3 -15.89 9.45 5.01
CA SER A 3 -15.98 8.22 5.81
C SER A 3 -14.78 7.30 5.54
N THR A 4 -14.46 6.39 6.46
CA THR A 4 -13.40 5.40 6.21
C THR A 4 -13.75 4.46 5.06
N HIS A 5 -15.03 4.12 4.92
CA HIS A 5 -15.50 3.26 3.82
C HIS A 5 -15.26 3.93 2.45
N SER A 6 -15.66 5.19 2.31
CA SER A 6 -15.42 5.94 1.07
C SER A 6 -13.93 6.11 0.76
N MET A 7 -13.07 6.30 1.77
CA MET A 7 -11.62 6.33 1.56
C MET A 7 -11.07 5.02 0.98
N TRP A 8 -11.58 3.87 1.44
CA TRP A 8 -11.20 2.57 0.90
C TRP A 8 -11.67 2.39 -0.54
N ASP A 9 -12.93 2.74 -0.82
CA ASP A 9 -13.51 2.58 -2.14
C ASP A 9 -12.81 3.48 -3.18
N GLU A 10 -12.54 4.75 -2.82
CA GLU A 10 -11.76 5.67 -3.66
C GLU A 10 -10.35 5.15 -3.91
N LEU A 11 -9.66 4.64 -2.87
CA LEU A 11 -8.34 4.02 -3.04
C LEU A 11 -8.38 2.84 -4.02
N PHE A 12 -9.33 1.92 -3.87
CA PHE A 12 -9.43 0.77 -4.76
C PHE A 12 -9.79 1.17 -6.20
N GLU A 13 -10.61 2.19 -6.38
CA GLU A 13 -10.90 2.73 -7.70
C GLU A 13 -9.62 3.26 -8.38
N GLN A 14 -8.79 4.02 -7.65
CA GLN A 14 -7.52 4.51 -8.21
C GLN A 14 -6.54 3.38 -8.52
N LEU A 15 -6.41 2.39 -7.62
CA LEU A 15 -5.56 1.22 -7.84
C LEU A 15 -6.03 0.41 -9.05
N GLN A 16 -7.33 0.21 -9.22
CA GLN A 16 -7.90 -0.52 -10.34
C GLN A 16 -7.67 0.21 -11.67
N ARG A 17 -7.83 1.54 -11.70
CA ARG A 17 -7.53 2.37 -12.89
C ARG A 17 -6.05 2.35 -13.26
N ALA A 18 -5.18 2.20 -12.27
CA ALA A 18 -3.74 2.19 -12.41
C ALA A 18 -3.15 0.80 -12.73
N SER A 19 -3.93 -0.26 -12.49
CA SER A 19 -3.54 -1.65 -12.71
C SER A 19 -3.28 -1.93 -14.19
N GLY A 20 -2.21 -2.67 -14.49
CA GLY A 20 -1.81 -3.03 -15.85
C GLY A 20 -1.26 -1.88 -16.70
N LEU A 21 -1.17 -0.66 -16.17
CA LEU A 21 -0.47 0.43 -16.85
C LEU A 21 1.03 0.13 -16.93
N GLY A 22 1.69 0.56 -18.01
CA GLY A 22 3.15 0.41 -18.13
C GLY A 22 3.94 1.32 -17.17
N ARG A 23 3.38 2.49 -16.83
CA ARG A 23 3.96 3.49 -15.93
C ARG A 23 2.84 4.36 -15.35
N LEU A 24 2.97 4.78 -14.10
CA LEU A 24 2.08 5.77 -13.50
C LEU A 24 2.54 7.18 -13.81
N SER A 25 1.59 8.08 -14.01
CA SER A 25 1.83 9.52 -13.98
C SER A 25 2.01 10.03 -12.55
N GLU A 26 2.64 11.19 -12.40
CA GLU A 26 2.76 11.86 -11.08
C GLU A 26 1.40 12.15 -10.46
N LEU A 27 0.39 12.48 -11.29
CA LEU A 27 -0.98 12.71 -10.84
C LEU A 27 -1.56 11.45 -10.19
N GLN A 28 -1.44 10.29 -10.84
CA GLN A 28 -1.93 9.02 -10.28
C GLN A 28 -1.22 8.65 -8.99
N VAL A 29 0.09 8.92 -8.89
CA VAL A 29 0.83 8.73 -7.63
C VAL A 29 0.29 9.66 -6.54
N ALA A 30 0.03 10.92 -6.87
CA ALA A 30 -0.53 11.92 -5.97
C ALA A 30 -1.99 11.64 -5.57
N GLU A 31 -2.74 10.91 -6.39
CA GLU A 31 -4.09 10.43 -6.06
C GLU A 31 -4.05 9.24 -5.10
N ILE A 32 -3.14 8.27 -5.28
CA ILE A 32 -3.10 7.05 -4.46
C ILE A 32 -2.47 7.27 -3.09
N LYS A 33 -1.28 7.89 -3.03
CA LYS A 33 -0.48 7.97 -1.80
C LYS A 33 -1.19 8.63 -0.60
N PRO A 34 -1.99 9.70 -0.76
CA PRO A 34 -2.72 10.31 0.35
C PRO A 34 -3.66 9.33 1.07
N TYR A 35 -4.36 8.45 0.34
CA TYR A 35 -5.23 7.44 0.97
C TYR A 35 -4.42 6.44 1.78
N LEU A 36 -3.25 6.00 1.29
CA LEU A 36 -2.37 5.09 2.04
C LEU A 36 -1.97 5.68 3.39
N VAL A 37 -1.65 6.98 3.42
CA VAL A 37 -1.32 7.71 4.65
C VAL A 37 -2.54 7.90 5.53
N ARG A 38 -3.67 8.36 4.97
CA ARG A 38 -4.91 8.62 5.73
C ARG A 38 -5.48 7.35 6.35
N LEU A 39 -5.38 6.21 5.69
CA LEU A 39 -5.81 4.91 6.21
C LEU A 39 -4.82 4.31 7.23
N GLY A 40 -3.67 4.95 7.47
CA GLY A 40 -2.69 4.53 8.49
C GLY A 40 -1.75 3.41 8.03
N MET A 41 -1.71 3.11 6.73
CA MET A 41 -0.89 2.02 6.18
C MET A 41 0.59 2.38 6.02
N VAL A 42 0.94 3.67 6.09
CA VAL A 42 2.32 4.14 6.05
C VAL A 42 2.76 4.50 7.46
N GLN A 43 3.59 3.67 8.08
CA GLN A 43 4.06 3.85 9.46
C GLN A 43 5.60 3.82 9.49
N PRO A 44 6.28 4.78 10.12
CA PRO A 44 7.74 4.78 10.17
C PRO A 44 8.32 3.51 10.80
N PHE A 45 9.34 2.94 10.16
CA PHE A 45 10.25 1.94 10.71
C PHE A 45 11.54 1.91 9.91
N ASP A 46 12.55 1.18 10.39
CA ASP A 46 13.80 0.96 9.68
C ASP A 46 13.66 -0.10 8.57
N TRP A 47 13.04 0.33 7.47
CA TRP A 47 12.78 -0.55 6.32
C TRP A 47 14.05 -0.96 5.56
N MET A 48 15.15 -0.20 5.67
CA MET A 48 16.40 -0.53 4.98
C MET A 48 17.13 -1.71 5.62
N SER A 49 17.00 -1.89 6.93
CA SER A 49 17.53 -3.06 7.64
C SER A 49 16.59 -4.27 7.63
N TRP A 50 15.34 -4.08 7.21
CA TRP A 50 14.33 -5.13 7.17
C TRP A 50 14.51 -6.05 5.95
N ARG A 51 14.92 -7.30 6.22
CA ARG A 51 15.35 -8.29 5.21
C ARG A 51 14.22 -9.16 4.65
N GLU A 52 12.96 -8.83 4.92
CA GLU A 52 11.83 -9.58 4.39
C GLU A 52 11.85 -9.51 2.85
N PRO A 53 11.62 -10.62 2.11
CA PRO A 53 11.56 -10.60 0.66
C PRO A 53 10.47 -9.65 0.13
N TYR A 54 10.53 -9.34 -1.17
CA TYR A 54 9.42 -8.66 -1.83
C TYR A 54 8.22 -9.62 -1.91
N PRO A 55 7.02 -9.22 -1.44
CA PRO A 55 5.91 -10.15 -1.35
C PRO A 55 5.35 -10.44 -2.75
N SER A 56 5.03 -11.69 -3.03
CA SER A 56 4.21 -12.03 -4.19
C SER A 56 2.72 -11.84 -3.86
N VAL A 57 1.88 -11.69 -4.88
CA VAL A 57 0.41 -11.60 -4.70
C VAL A 57 -0.14 -12.83 -3.95
N VAL A 58 0.47 -14.00 -4.15
CA VAL A 58 0.06 -15.25 -3.50
C VAL A 58 0.38 -15.21 -2.00
N ASP A 59 1.57 -14.74 -1.63
CA ASP A 59 2.03 -14.71 -0.23
C ASP A 59 1.19 -13.75 0.62
N ILE A 60 0.77 -12.63 0.02
CA ILE A 60 0.01 -11.56 0.68
C ILE A 60 -1.29 -12.07 1.31
N ALA A 61 -1.91 -13.11 0.76
CA ALA A 61 -3.14 -13.66 1.33
C ALA A 61 -2.97 -14.16 2.78
N THR A 62 -1.73 -14.49 3.18
CA THR A 62 -1.45 -15.15 4.46
C THR A 62 -0.68 -14.29 5.46
N ILE A 63 -0.14 -13.14 5.04
CA ILE A 63 0.64 -12.28 5.93
C ILE A 63 -0.24 -11.62 7.00
N ASP A 64 0.38 -11.29 8.13
CA ASP A 64 -0.25 -10.54 9.22
C ASP A 64 -0.33 -9.04 8.92
N LEU A 65 -1.09 -8.32 9.75
CA LEU A 65 -1.34 -6.89 9.55
C LEU A 65 -0.04 -6.07 9.62
N ARG A 66 0.86 -6.41 10.56
CA ARG A 66 2.12 -5.70 10.77
C ARG A 66 3.03 -5.82 9.55
N THR A 67 3.20 -7.03 9.05
CA THR A 67 4.02 -7.35 7.88
C THR A 67 3.46 -6.67 6.62
N ALA A 68 2.13 -6.68 6.43
CA ALA A 68 1.49 -5.99 5.32
C ALA A 68 1.76 -4.47 5.36
N VAL A 69 1.59 -3.84 6.52
CA VAL A 69 1.85 -2.40 6.73
C VAL A 69 3.32 -2.06 6.54
N MET A 70 4.24 -2.92 6.98
CA MET A 70 5.67 -2.76 6.75
C MET A 70 6.02 -2.85 5.26
N HIS A 71 5.39 -3.75 4.48
CA HIS A 71 5.55 -3.79 3.02
C HIS A 71 5.02 -2.53 2.34
N VAL A 72 3.79 -2.09 2.66
CA VAL A 72 3.22 -0.85 2.10
C VAL A 72 4.15 0.33 2.39
N THR A 73 4.64 0.45 3.62
CA THR A 73 5.57 1.50 4.02
C THR A 73 6.88 1.41 3.24
N ARG A 74 7.49 0.22 3.13
CA ARG A 74 8.73 0.00 2.38
C ARG A 74 8.55 0.47 0.94
N ILE A 75 7.49 0.03 0.27
CA ILE A 75 7.19 0.41 -1.13
C ILE A 75 6.99 1.93 -1.26
N CYS A 76 6.21 2.54 -0.37
CA CYS A 76 5.97 3.98 -0.40
C CYS A 76 7.25 4.82 -0.20
N ARG A 77 8.19 4.32 0.61
CA ARG A 77 9.44 5.01 0.95
C ARG A 77 10.59 4.70 0.00
N ALA A 78 10.61 3.51 -0.60
CA ALA A 78 11.63 3.07 -1.55
C ALA A 78 11.72 4.00 -2.76
N GLU A 79 10.61 4.64 -3.15
CA GLU A 79 10.58 5.65 -4.22
C GLU A 79 11.57 6.82 -4.03
N ARG A 80 12.02 7.09 -2.79
CA ARG A 80 13.04 8.12 -2.51
C ARG A 80 14.45 7.69 -2.90
N PHE A 81 14.68 6.39 -3.11
CA PHE A 81 15.99 5.78 -3.31
C PHE A 81 16.06 4.92 -4.57
N SER A 82 14.91 4.44 -5.07
CA SER A 82 14.75 3.67 -6.29
C SER A 82 13.46 4.11 -6.98
N GLU A 83 13.60 4.82 -8.10
CA GLU A 83 12.48 5.29 -8.90
C GLU A 83 11.71 4.09 -9.50
N GLY A 84 10.38 4.12 -9.41
CA GLY A 84 9.52 3.13 -10.04
C GLY A 84 9.12 1.94 -9.17
N GLU A 85 9.63 1.81 -7.94
CA GLU A 85 9.21 0.77 -6.98
C GLU A 85 7.71 0.87 -6.66
N PHE A 86 7.22 2.09 -6.41
CA PHE A 86 5.81 2.32 -6.16
C PHE A 86 4.97 2.03 -7.41
N TRP A 87 5.46 2.43 -8.59
CA TRP A 87 4.76 2.18 -9.85
C TRP A 87 4.62 0.70 -10.11
N TYR A 88 5.73 -0.03 -10.02
CA TYR A 88 5.74 -1.48 -10.21
C TYR A 88 4.74 -2.16 -9.28
N ALA A 89 4.76 -1.82 -7.98
CA ALA A 89 3.84 -2.41 -7.01
C ALA A 89 2.36 -2.20 -7.35
N VAL A 90 2.01 -1.01 -7.86
CA VAL A 90 0.64 -0.70 -8.28
C VAL A 90 0.28 -1.41 -9.57
N THR A 91 1.14 -1.34 -10.59
CA THR A 91 0.82 -1.85 -11.93
C THR A 91 0.79 -3.37 -11.99
N CYS A 92 1.58 -4.07 -11.16
CA CYS A 92 1.57 -5.52 -11.05
C CYS A 92 0.56 -6.07 -10.02
N GLY A 93 -0.20 -5.20 -9.35
CA GLY A 93 -1.27 -5.59 -8.42
C GLY A 93 -0.82 -5.91 -6.98
N VAL A 94 0.47 -5.85 -6.67
CA VAL A 94 0.99 -6.08 -5.30
C VAL A 94 0.41 -5.07 -4.30
N MET A 95 0.36 -3.79 -4.66
CA MET A 95 -0.20 -2.75 -3.79
C MET A 95 -1.70 -2.98 -3.54
N GLU A 96 -2.46 -3.40 -4.56
CA GLU A 96 -3.88 -3.72 -4.41
C GLU A 96 -4.08 -4.93 -3.49
N ALA A 97 -3.31 -6.00 -3.68
CA ALA A 97 -3.37 -7.18 -2.83
C ALA A 97 -3.07 -6.83 -1.36
N LEU A 98 -2.03 -6.01 -1.11
CA LEU A 98 -1.72 -5.53 0.24
C LEU A 98 -2.87 -4.71 0.84
N CYS A 99 -3.46 -3.79 0.07
CA CYS A 99 -4.57 -2.96 0.52
C CYS A 99 -5.82 -3.80 0.85
N ARG A 100 -6.15 -4.80 0.03
CA ARG A 100 -7.26 -5.74 0.30
C ARG A 100 -7.03 -6.52 1.58
N ARG A 101 -5.83 -7.11 1.73
CA ARG A 101 -5.46 -7.86 2.91
C ARG A 101 -5.54 -7.01 4.18
N ILE A 102 -5.04 -5.78 4.12
CA ILE A 102 -5.11 -4.85 5.26
C ILE A 102 -6.56 -4.52 5.59
N ARG A 103 -7.39 -4.16 4.59
CA ARG A 103 -8.82 -3.85 4.77
C ARG A 103 -9.56 -4.97 5.49
N GLU A 104 -9.31 -6.23 5.10
CA GLU A 104 -9.87 -7.42 5.75
C GLU A 104 -9.44 -7.50 7.23
N LEU A 105 -8.16 -7.31 7.51
CA LEU A 105 -7.58 -7.44 8.86
C LEU A 105 -8.00 -6.32 9.82
N VAL A 106 -8.45 -5.17 9.31
CA VAL A 106 -8.94 -4.03 10.11
C VAL A 106 -10.45 -3.85 10.03
N ASP A 107 -11.17 -4.81 9.46
CA ASP A 107 -12.63 -4.78 9.26
C ASP A 107 -13.13 -3.47 8.61
N GLY A 108 -12.41 -3.01 7.57
CA GLY A 108 -12.72 -1.75 6.88
C GLY A 108 -12.41 -0.48 7.67
N GLY A 109 -11.83 -0.59 8.87
CA GLY A 109 -11.35 0.53 9.68
C GLY A 109 -10.06 1.17 9.16
N ARG A 110 -9.52 2.09 9.97
CA ARG A 110 -8.16 2.62 9.77
C ARG A 110 -7.17 1.71 10.48
N VAL A 111 -5.97 1.59 9.93
CA VAL A 111 -4.88 0.84 10.56
C VAL A 111 -4.42 1.55 11.83
N PRO A 112 -4.43 0.88 13.00
CA PRO A 112 -3.88 1.46 14.23
C PRO A 112 -2.35 1.56 14.14
N LYS A 113 -1.72 2.36 15.00
CA LYS A 113 -0.25 2.39 15.09
C LYS A 113 0.24 1.05 15.67
N ILE A 114 0.94 0.27 14.86
CA ILE A 114 1.38 -1.11 15.15
C ILE A 114 2.85 -1.37 14.81
N VAL A 115 3.51 -0.39 14.18
CA VAL A 115 4.94 -0.42 13.92
C VAL A 115 5.62 0.61 14.83
N GLU A 116 6.64 0.15 15.53
CA GLU A 116 7.43 0.93 16.50
C GLU A 116 8.64 1.60 15.82
#